data_AF-A0A7J0A1C1-F1
#
_entry.id   AF-A0A7J0A1C1-F1
#
_cell.length_a   1.000
_cell.length_b   1.000
_cell.length_c   1.000
_cell.angle_alpha   90.00
_cell.angle_beta   90.00
_cell.angle_gamma   90.00
#
_symmetry.space_group_name_H-M   'P 1'
#
loop_
_entity.id
_entity.type
_entity.pdbx_description
1 polymer ?
#
loop_
_entity_poly.entity_id
_entity_poly.type
_entity_poly.pdbx_seq_one_letter_code
_entity_poly.pdbx_strand_id
1 'polypeptide(L)'
;MKTTKLLGILILFFCTFGFISCSNDEKEGRKITDYKEYALTVASEKLPGVVTSCGNYNQVDVYAVMKEGATEWEALPAIEGFEYEPGYEYKIRISETSYLDYTMGDPAWTEYHFLEIISKEEKTSANLPLNFIPAWYYEEFCAYIDADFQYAIDADQEESIENDLMANEVLSSPNLRCYITGRFENWFLLDTEKNVVEQGILKTERKDYEDFPEAYRLLPPKGNVLGYMQWKFIKESGSKENATQYDVFICGKAVSKSPAPESVVLWLYQDLTVYYQNKYPETNVKAVVICYKMKI
;
A
#
# COMPACT_ATOMS: atom_id res chain seq x y z
N MET A 1 -55.37 -70.20 -36.56
CA MET A 1 -55.28 -70.79 -35.20
C MET A 1 -53.80 -70.80 -34.81
N LYS A 2 -53.34 -69.84 -33.99
CA LYS A 2 -53.22 -69.90 -32.52
C LYS A 2 -52.33 -71.05 -32.03
N THR A 3 -51.19 -70.69 -31.42
CA THR A 3 -50.56 -71.13 -30.14
C THR A 3 -49.04 -70.92 -30.25
N THR A 4 -48.22 -70.57 -29.24
CA THR A 4 -48.39 -70.27 -27.80
C THR A 4 -47.07 -69.66 -27.28
N LYS A 5 -47.19 -68.94 -26.16
CA LYS A 5 -46.13 -68.36 -25.32
C LYS A 5 -45.09 -69.38 -24.83
N LEU A 6 -43.88 -68.91 -24.50
CA LEU A 6 -42.98 -69.60 -23.57
C LEU A 6 -42.36 -68.59 -22.59
N LEU A 7 -42.52 -68.91 -21.31
CA LEU A 7 -42.22 -68.12 -20.12
C LEU A 7 -41.09 -68.83 -19.36
N GLY A 8 -40.06 -68.08 -18.95
CA GLY A 8 -39.25 -68.31 -17.75
C GLY A 8 -38.13 -69.36 -17.80
N ILE A 9 -36.90 -68.96 -17.43
CA ILE A 9 -36.19 -69.41 -16.20
C ILE A 9 -34.83 -68.68 -16.08
N LEU A 10 -34.56 -68.28 -14.84
CA LEU A 10 -33.42 -67.61 -14.23
C LEU A 10 -32.20 -68.54 -14.05
N ILE A 11 -30.96 -68.11 -14.38
CA ILE A 11 -29.72 -68.58 -13.74
C ILE A 11 -28.68 -67.42 -13.66
N LEU A 12 -28.27 -67.10 -12.43
CA LEU A 12 -27.10 -66.30 -12.03
C LEU A 12 -25.79 -67.05 -12.36
N PHE A 13 -24.68 -66.37 -12.72
CA PHE A 13 -23.35 -66.52 -12.08
C PHE A 13 -22.27 -65.58 -12.68
N PHE A 14 -21.69 -64.76 -11.79
CA PHE A 14 -20.28 -64.35 -11.64
C PHE A 14 -19.42 -63.80 -12.81
N CYS A 15 -19.13 -62.50 -12.69
CA CYS A 15 -17.81 -61.86 -12.72
C CYS A 15 -16.74 -62.37 -13.69
N THR A 16 -16.42 -61.54 -14.70
CA THR A 16 -15.01 -61.16 -14.95
C THR A 16 -14.91 -59.69 -15.35
N PHE A 17 -14.07 -58.99 -14.58
CA PHE A 17 -13.66 -57.62 -14.71
C PHE A 17 -13.08 -57.31 -16.10
N GLY A 18 -13.41 -56.12 -16.62
CA GLY A 18 -12.82 -55.61 -17.84
C GLY A 18 -13.15 -54.15 -18.13
N PHE A 19 -13.40 -53.32 -17.11
CA PHE A 19 -13.24 -51.88 -17.28
C PHE A 19 -11.75 -51.58 -17.09
N ILE A 20 -11.02 -51.55 -18.20
CA ILE A 20 -9.77 -50.79 -18.26
C ILE A 20 -10.21 -49.33 -18.17
N SER A 21 -10.36 -48.83 -16.95
CA SER A 21 -10.21 -47.41 -16.72
C SER A 21 -8.72 -47.14 -16.85
N CYS A 22 -8.29 -46.64 -17.99
CA CYS A 22 -7.04 -45.88 -18.04
C CYS A 22 -7.27 -44.62 -17.22
N SER A 23 -7.12 -44.70 -15.90
CA SER A 23 -6.80 -43.54 -15.10
C SER A 23 -5.32 -43.25 -15.33
N ASN A 24 -5.00 -42.60 -16.46
CA ASN A 24 -3.81 -41.76 -16.51
C ASN A 24 -4.15 -40.48 -15.73
N ASP A 25 -4.41 -40.62 -14.43
CA ASP A 25 -4.30 -39.50 -13.49
C ASP A 25 -2.82 -39.40 -13.10
N GLU A 26 -1.95 -39.24 -14.11
CA GLU A 26 -0.67 -38.60 -13.86
C GLU A 26 -1.05 -37.16 -13.52
N LYS A 27 -1.13 -36.87 -12.21
CA LYS A 27 -1.11 -35.49 -11.75
C LYS A 27 0.19 -34.91 -12.30
N GLU A 28 0.10 -34.20 -13.43
CA GLU A 28 1.23 -33.48 -14.01
C GLU A 28 1.80 -32.59 -12.90
N GLY A 29 2.93 -32.99 -12.32
CA GLY A 29 3.63 -32.19 -11.33
C GLY A 29 4.24 -30.95 -11.98
N ARG A 30 5.07 -30.23 -11.22
CA ARG A 30 5.81 -29.06 -11.71
C ARG A 30 6.37 -29.25 -13.11
N LYS A 31 5.90 -28.40 -14.04
CA LYS A 31 6.34 -28.33 -15.44
C LYS A 31 6.99 -26.98 -15.71
N ILE A 32 8.13 -26.99 -16.41
CA ILE A 32 8.70 -25.76 -16.99
C ILE A 32 7.93 -25.43 -18.26
N THR A 33 7.37 -24.24 -18.35
CA THR A 33 6.59 -23.76 -19.50
C THR A 33 7.37 -22.82 -20.41
N ASP A 34 8.35 -22.09 -19.85
CA ASP A 34 9.25 -21.22 -20.60
C ASP A 34 10.59 -21.09 -19.87
N TYR A 35 11.66 -20.85 -20.63
CA TYR A 35 13.00 -20.60 -20.12
C TYR A 35 13.76 -19.68 -21.06
N LYS A 36 14.34 -18.62 -20.50
CA LYS A 36 15.20 -17.70 -21.23
C LYS A 36 16.28 -17.12 -20.33
N GLU A 37 17.40 -16.79 -20.94
CA GLU A 37 18.47 -16.02 -20.30
C GLU A 37 18.65 -14.70 -21.03
N TYR A 38 18.85 -13.63 -20.28
CA TYR A 38 19.06 -12.31 -20.84
C TYR A 38 19.78 -11.41 -19.85
N ALA A 39 20.32 -10.31 -20.38
CA ALA A 39 20.90 -9.25 -19.57
C ALA A 39 19.84 -8.20 -19.23
N LEU A 40 19.90 -7.66 -18.02
CA LEU A 40 19.13 -6.51 -17.59
C LEU A 40 19.99 -5.58 -16.74
N THR A 41 19.56 -4.33 -16.65
CA THR A 41 20.11 -3.36 -15.71
C THR A 41 19.31 -3.41 -14.41
N VAL A 42 19.97 -3.47 -13.25
CA VAL A 42 19.37 -3.30 -11.92
C VAL A 42 19.80 -1.96 -11.37
N ALA A 43 18.86 -1.16 -10.90
CA ALA A 43 19.12 0.18 -10.42
C ALA A 43 19.89 0.23 -9.09
N SER A 44 20.47 1.41 -8.81
CA SER A 44 21.23 1.71 -7.60
C SER A 44 20.42 1.74 -6.31
N GLU A 45 19.10 1.76 -6.39
CA GLU A 45 18.19 1.68 -5.25
C GLU A 45 17.04 0.72 -5.53
N LYS A 46 16.55 0.08 -4.46
CA LYS A 46 15.27 -0.61 -4.50
C LYS A 46 14.17 0.39 -4.24
N LEU A 47 13.02 0.17 -4.85
CA LEU A 47 11.87 1.06 -4.73
C LEU A 47 10.70 0.33 -4.09
N PRO A 48 9.80 1.04 -3.38
CA PRO A 48 8.56 0.43 -2.89
C PRO A 48 7.75 -0.16 -4.05
N GLY A 49 7.27 -1.38 -3.91
CA GLY A 49 6.40 -2.05 -4.87
C GLY A 49 5.43 -3.00 -4.19
N VAL A 50 4.54 -3.61 -4.97
CA VAL A 50 3.58 -4.60 -4.46
C VAL A 50 3.88 -5.97 -5.07
N VAL A 51 4.00 -6.97 -4.20
CA VAL A 51 4.22 -8.37 -4.59
C VAL A 51 3.02 -9.20 -4.17
N THR A 52 2.55 -10.03 -5.09
CA THR A 52 1.44 -10.94 -4.85
C THR A 52 1.98 -12.32 -4.48
N SER A 53 1.49 -12.90 -3.39
CA SER A 53 1.81 -14.26 -2.98
C SER A 53 0.61 -14.92 -2.33
N CYS A 54 0.12 -16.02 -2.91
CA CYS A 54 -1.02 -16.80 -2.43
C CYS A 54 -2.27 -15.94 -2.18
N GLY A 55 -2.56 -15.02 -3.09
CA GLY A 55 -3.69 -14.08 -2.99
C GLY A 55 -3.50 -12.93 -1.98
N ASN A 56 -2.34 -12.81 -1.34
CA ASN A 56 -2.01 -11.67 -0.49
C ASN A 56 -1.16 -10.65 -1.25
N TYR A 57 -1.44 -9.37 -1.00
CA TYR A 57 -0.68 -8.25 -1.55
C TYR A 57 0.21 -7.66 -0.47
N ASN A 58 1.51 -7.73 -0.67
CA ASN A 58 2.49 -7.23 0.28
C ASN A 58 3.29 -6.10 -0.36
N GLN A 59 3.36 -4.97 0.33
CA GLN A 59 4.29 -3.91 -0.02
C GLN A 59 5.70 -4.30 0.45
N VAL A 60 6.65 -4.29 -0.47
CA VAL A 60 8.07 -4.60 -0.21
C VAL A 60 8.95 -3.75 -1.12
N ASP A 61 10.22 -3.63 -0.78
CA ASP A 61 11.22 -3.02 -1.65
C ASP A 61 11.62 -4.00 -2.76
N VAL A 62 11.35 -3.62 -4.01
CA VAL A 62 11.61 -4.44 -5.21
C VAL A 62 12.79 -3.88 -5.99
N TYR A 63 13.42 -4.73 -6.80
CA TYR A 63 14.43 -4.26 -7.75
C TYR A 63 13.74 -3.45 -8.85
N ALA A 64 14.25 -2.25 -9.14
CA ALA A 64 13.96 -1.57 -10.39
C ALA A 64 14.88 -2.15 -11.47
N VAL A 65 14.31 -2.77 -12.48
CA VAL A 65 15.06 -3.40 -13.58
C VAL A 65 14.71 -2.81 -14.94
N MET A 66 15.69 -2.74 -15.84
CA MET A 66 15.47 -2.29 -17.21
C MET A 66 16.01 -3.35 -18.17
N LYS A 67 15.12 -3.92 -18.98
CA LYS A 67 15.49 -4.89 -20.02
C LYS A 67 16.20 -4.18 -21.17
N GLU A 68 17.05 -4.91 -21.88
CA GLU A 68 17.77 -4.36 -23.04
C GLU A 68 16.79 -3.86 -24.12
N GLY A 69 16.93 -2.59 -24.51
CA GLY A 69 16.05 -1.92 -25.47
C GLY A 69 14.75 -1.34 -24.90
N ALA A 70 14.47 -1.54 -23.62
CA ALA A 70 13.35 -0.87 -22.93
C ALA A 70 13.69 0.59 -22.60
N THR A 71 12.66 1.41 -22.45
CA THR A 71 12.77 2.83 -22.04
C THR A 71 12.25 3.09 -20.63
N GLU A 72 11.58 2.11 -20.02
CA GLU A 72 10.93 2.22 -18.72
C GLU A 72 11.49 1.18 -17.76
N TRP A 73 11.54 1.55 -16.48
CA TRP A 73 11.89 0.63 -15.41
C TRP A 73 10.69 -0.27 -15.07
N GLU A 74 10.96 -1.52 -14.74
CA GLU A 74 9.98 -2.51 -14.30
C GLU A 74 10.33 -2.97 -12.87
N ALA A 75 9.32 -3.36 -12.11
CA ALA A 75 9.51 -4.00 -10.81
C ALA A 75 9.90 -5.48 -10.98
N LEU A 76 10.93 -5.91 -10.27
CA LEU A 76 11.28 -7.32 -10.11
C LEU A 76 11.36 -7.68 -8.61
N PRO A 77 10.47 -8.54 -8.10
CA PRO A 77 10.38 -8.83 -6.66
C PRO A 77 11.64 -9.45 -6.06
N ALA A 78 12.24 -10.39 -6.77
CA ALA A 78 13.38 -11.16 -6.28
C ALA A 78 14.24 -11.66 -7.45
N ILE A 79 15.54 -11.78 -7.19
CA ILE A 79 16.52 -12.44 -8.06
C ILE A 79 17.32 -13.36 -7.16
N GLU A 80 17.11 -14.67 -7.28
CA GLU A 80 17.76 -15.67 -6.46
C GLU A 80 19.27 -15.67 -6.72
N GLY A 81 20.07 -15.68 -5.66
CA GLY A 81 21.54 -15.67 -5.73
C GLY A 81 22.17 -14.31 -6.07
N PHE A 82 21.38 -13.25 -6.25
CA PHE A 82 21.93 -11.91 -6.50
C PHE A 82 22.27 -11.17 -5.20
N GLU A 83 23.56 -10.91 -4.98
CA GLU A 83 24.05 -10.10 -3.86
C GLU A 83 24.02 -8.61 -4.23
N TYR A 84 22.93 -7.95 -3.84
CA TYR A 84 22.70 -6.53 -4.11
C TYR A 84 23.36 -5.61 -3.08
N GLU A 85 24.00 -4.54 -3.56
CA GLU A 85 24.54 -3.45 -2.74
C GLU A 85 23.93 -2.11 -3.19
N PRO A 86 23.26 -1.37 -2.28
CA PRO A 86 22.74 -0.04 -2.59
C PRO A 86 23.85 0.93 -3.05
N GLY A 87 23.50 1.87 -3.93
CA GLY A 87 24.43 2.85 -4.51
C GLY A 87 25.15 2.37 -5.77
N TYR A 88 24.93 1.13 -6.20
CA TYR A 88 25.50 0.56 -7.42
C TYR A 88 24.43 0.20 -8.43
N GLU A 89 24.57 0.68 -9.67
CA GLU A 89 23.83 0.12 -10.80
C GLU A 89 24.59 -1.08 -11.34
N TYR A 90 23.85 -2.14 -11.65
CA TYR A 90 24.41 -3.37 -12.19
C TYR A 90 23.88 -3.63 -13.57
N LYS A 91 24.73 -4.11 -14.47
CA LYS A 91 24.28 -4.93 -15.59
C LYS A 91 24.53 -6.38 -15.21
N ILE A 92 23.48 -7.19 -15.13
CA ILE A 92 23.58 -8.60 -14.78
C ILE A 92 22.94 -9.46 -15.87
N ARG A 93 23.35 -10.71 -15.94
CA ARG A 93 22.65 -11.75 -16.67
C ARG A 93 21.87 -12.62 -15.69
N ILE A 94 20.64 -12.93 -16.05
CA ILE A 94 19.75 -13.78 -15.28
C ILE A 94 19.15 -14.89 -16.16
N SER A 95 18.66 -15.95 -15.53
CA SER A 95 17.69 -16.86 -16.14
C SER A 95 16.30 -16.62 -15.58
N GLU A 96 15.31 -16.53 -16.44
CA GLU A 96 13.89 -16.49 -16.10
C GLU A 96 13.27 -17.84 -16.46
N THR A 97 12.71 -18.53 -15.46
CA THR A 97 12.05 -19.82 -15.65
C THR A 97 10.60 -19.73 -15.21
N SER A 98 9.67 -20.04 -16.12
CA SER A 98 8.24 -20.09 -15.82
C SER A 98 7.81 -21.51 -15.55
N TYR A 99 6.99 -21.70 -14.52
CA TYR A 99 6.50 -22.99 -14.06
C TYR A 99 4.98 -23.03 -14.09
N LEU A 100 4.45 -24.25 -14.25
CA LEU A 100 3.03 -24.57 -14.09
C LEU A 100 2.91 -25.84 -13.24
N ASP A 101 2.18 -25.75 -12.14
CA ASP A 101 1.85 -26.86 -11.25
C ASP A 101 0.44 -26.65 -10.65
N TYR A 102 -0.55 -27.36 -11.16
CA TYR A 102 -1.94 -27.25 -10.69
C TYR A 102 -2.16 -27.79 -9.27
N THR A 103 -1.15 -28.41 -8.64
CA THR A 103 -1.23 -28.83 -7.24
C THR A 103 -0.89 -27.71 -6.26
N MET A 104 -0.32 -26.60 -6.76
CA MET A 104 0.03 -25.42 -5.96
C MET A 104 -1.14 -24.45 -5.87
N GLY A 105 -1.19 -23.66 -4.78
CA GLY A 105 -2.21 -22.63 -4.59
C GLY A 105 -2.19 -21.57 -5.70
N ASP A 106 -0.99 -21.11 -6.07
CA ASP A 106 -0.75 -20.32 -7.28
C ASP A 106 -0.14 -21.25 -8.33
N PRO A 107 -0.93 -21.70 -9.34
CA PRO A 107 -0.48 -22.77 -10.21
C PRO A 107 0.57 -22.32 -11.23
N ALA A 108 0.72 -21.02 -11.49
CA ALA A 108 1.71 -20.48 -12.40
C ALA A 108 2.57 -19.44 -11.70
N TRP A 109 3.90 -19.57 -11.81
CA TRP A 109 4.85 -18.61 -11.24
C TRP A 109 6.12 -18.56 -12.08
N THR A 110 6.91 -17.52 -11.88
CA THR A 110 8.19 -17.30 -12.58
C THR A 110 9.28 -17.05 -11.55
N GLU A 111 10.40 -17.74 -11.70
CA GLU A 111 11.60 -17.56 -10.88
C GLU A 111 12.70 -16.91 -11.71
N TYR A 112 13.48 -16.05 -11.05
CA TYR A 112 14.60 -15.33 -11.65
C TYR A 112 15.86 -15.71 -10.89
N HIS A 113 16.83 -16.31 -11.57
CA HIS A 113 18.11 -16.74 -10.98
C HIS A 113 19.24 -15.91 -11.55
N PHE A 114 20.12 -15.44 -10.68
CA PHE A 114 21.33 -14.73 -11.05
C PHE A 114 22.34 -15.67 -11.71
N LEU A 115 22.98 -15.22 -12.79
CA LEU A 115 24.01 -15.97 -13.50
C LEU A 115 25.39 -15.30 -13.41
N GLU A 116 25.47 -14.03 -13.79
CA GLU A 116 26.74 -13.28 -13.81
C GLU A 116 26.53 -11.76 -13.69
N ILE A 117 27.52 -11.07 -13.11
CA ILE A 117 27.64 -9.60 -13.19
C ILE A 117 28.44 -9.28 -14.45
N ILE A 118 27.83 -8.48 -15.34
CA ILE A 118 28.47 -7.94 -16.54
C ILE A 118 29.17 -6.62 -16.21
N SER A 119 28.53 -5.76 -15.43
CA SER A 119 29.14 -4.53 -14.88
C SER A 119 28.51 -4.13 -13.55
N LYS A 120 29.26 -3.39 -12.74
CA LYS A 120 28.84 -2.79 -11.47
C LYS A 120 29.46 -1.39 -11.40
N GLU A 121 28.63 -0.35 -11.30
CA GLU A 121 29.05 1.04 -11.31
C GLU A 121 28.46 1.78 -10.13
N GLU A 122 29.29 2.45 -9.33
CA GLU A 122 28.80 3.33 -8.26
C GLU A 122 28.20 4.59 -8.89
N LYS A 123 26.88 4.69 -8.87
CA LYS A 123 26.14 5.85 -9.38
C LYS A 123 24.70 5.82 -8.90
N THR A 124 24.05 6.98 -8.97
CA THR A 124 22.59 7.09 -8.85
C THR A 124 21.96 6.81 -10.22
N SER A 125 21.13 5.77 -10.30
CA SER A 125 20.37 5.44 -11.50
C SER A 125 19.41 6.58 -11.87
N ALA A 126 19.36 6.91 -13.16
CA ALA A 126 18.56 8.02 -13.65
C ALA A 126 17.11 7.59 -13.96
N ASN A 127 16.19 8.56 -13.88
CA ASN A 127 14.78 8.42 -14.27
C ASN A 127 14.04 7.27 -13.58
N LEU A 128 14.42 6.96 -12.33
CA LEU A 128 13.66 6.03 -11.53
C LEU A 128 12.29 6.62 -11.17
N PRO A 129 11.20 5.82 -11.23
CA PRO A 129 9.93 6.23 -10.64
C PRO A 129 10.06 6.32 -9.12
N LEU A 130 9.12 6.98 -8.46
CA LEU A 130 9.10 7.01 -6.98
C LEU A 130 8.77 5.63 -6.38
N ASN A 131 7.92 4.84 -7.05
CA ASN A 131 7.54 3.50 -6.63
C ASN A 131 6.93 2.71 -7.81
N PHE A 132 6.71 1.42 -7.59
CA PHE A 132 5.97 0.52 -8.47
C PHE A 132 4.68 0.01 -7.82
N ILE A 133 3.98 0.89 -7.09
CA ILE A 133 2.72 0.55 -6.44
C ILE A 133 1.57 0.92 -7.40
N PRO A 134 0.73 -0.05 -7.79
CA PRO A 134 -0.37 0.22 -8.71
C PRO A 134 -1.51 0.98 -8.03
N ALA A 135 -2.23 1.80 -8.82
CA ALA A 135 -3.33 2.65 -8.34
C ALA A 135 -4.37 1.92 -7.46
N TRP A 136 -4.79 0.72 -7.87
CA TRP A 136 -5.79 -0.08 -7.14
C TRP A 136 -5.34 -0.42 -5.71
N TYR A 137 -4.03 -0.56 -5.47
CA TYR A 137 -3.51 -0.92 -4.15
C TYR A 137 -3.79 0.19 -3.12
N TYR A 138 -3.64 1.45 -3.53
CA TYR A 138 -3.94 2.60 -2.67
C TYR A 138 -5.43 2.66 -2.29
N GLU A 139 -6.32 2.26 -3.19
CA GLU A 139 -7.76 2.35 -2.97
C GLU A 139 -8.29 1.20 -2.12
N GLU A 140 -7.70 0.02 -2.23
CA GLU A 140 -8.15 -1.19 -1.55
C GLU A 140 -7.45 -1.44 -0.20
N PHE A 141 -6.17 -1.05 -0.07
CA PHE A 141 -5.32 -1.48 1.05
C PHE A 141 -4.71 -0.33 1.87
N CYS A 142 -4.87 0.93 1.45
CA CYS A 142 -4.34 2.09 2.16
C CYS A 142 -5.46 2.91 2.81
N ALA A 143 -5.20 3.38 4.02
CA ALA A 143 -5.96 4.47 4.62
C ALA A 143 -5.68 5.77 3.87
N TYR A 144 -6.56 6.76 3.99
CA TYR A 144 -6.30 8.08 3.41
C TYR A 144 -6.88 9.21 4.24
N ILE A 145 -6.25 10.38 4.13
CA ILE A 145 -6.70 11.62 4.77
C ILE A 145 -7.63 12.34 3.78
N ASP A 146 -8.84 12.69 4.23
CA ASP A 146 -9.76 13.53 3.42
C ASP A 146 -9.13 14.92 3.20
N ALA A 147 -9.31 15.50 2.01
CA ALA A 147 -8.82 16.86 1.71
C ALA A 147 -9.54 17.94 2.53
N ASP A 148 -10.79 17.67 2.92
CA ASP A 148 -11.59 18.55 3.76
C ASP A 148 -11.17 18.43 5.22
N PHE A 149 -11.00 19.57 5.90
CA PHE A 149 -10.76 19.63 7.34
C PHE A 149 -11.87 20.40 8.05
N GLN A 150 -12.04 20.10 9.34
CA GLN A 150 -12.80 20.92 10.27
C GLN A 150 -11.85 21.92 10.94
N TYR A 151 -12.36 23.07 11.35
CA TYR A 151 -11.57 24.07 12.08
C TYR A 151 -12.37 24.73 13.20
N ALA A 152 -11.65 25.34 14.14
CA ALA A 152 -12.17 26.23 15.15
C ALA A 152 -11.21 27.42 15.34
N ILE A 153 -11.77 28.61 15.47
CA ILE A 153 -11.04 29.87 15.62
C ILE A 153 -11.60 30.60 16.85
N ASP A 154 -10.74 31.15 17.70
CA ASP A 154 -11.08 32.13 18.75
C ASP A 154 -10.14 33.33 18.58
N ALA A 155 -10.65 34.39 17.96
CA ALA A 155 -9.92 35.62 17.67
C ALA A 155 -10.87 36.80 17.41
N ASP A 156 -10.39 38.04 17.46
CA ASP A 156 -11.25 39.22 17.25
C ASP A 156 -11.65 39.43 15.78
N GLN A 157 -10.90 38.87 14.81
CA GLN A 157 -11.16 38.98 13.36
C GLN A 157 -11.12 37.60 12.69
N GLU A 158 -12.01 36.70 13.13
CA GLU A 158 -12.07 35.30 12.68
C GLU A 158 -12.13 35.14 11.15
N GLU A 159 -12.91 35.98 10.46
CA GLU A 159 -13.10 35.92 9.00
C GLU A 159 -11.79 36.08 8.22
N SER A 160 -10.84 36.87 8.73
CA SER A 160 -9.54 37.04 8.07
C SER A 160 -8.68 35.78 8.15
N ILE A 161 -8.75 35.08 9.29
CA ILE A 161 -8.04 33.83 9.54
C ILE A 161 -8.70 32.69 8.75
N GLU A 162 -10.03 32.63 8.75
CA GLU A 162 -10.79 31.64 8.00
C GLU A 162 -10.52 31.72 6.50
N ASN A 163 -10.55 32.91 5.91
CA ASN A 163 -10.20 33.09 4.50
C ASN A 163 -8.78 32.64 4.18
N ASP A 164 -7.82 32.88 5.08
CA ASP A 164 -6.44 32.44 4.91
C ASP A 164 -6.29 30.91 5.04
N LEU A 165 -7.00 30.27 5.97
CA LEU A 165 -7.06 28.81 6.09
C LEU A 165 -7.58 28.18 4.80
N MET A 166 -8.67 28.73 4.25
CA MET A 166 -9.32 28.19 3.05
C MET A 166 -8.52 28.45 1.77
N ALA A 167 -7.70 29.49 1.74
CA ALA A 167 -6.79 29.80 0.63
C ALA A 167 -5.45 29.04 0.72
N ASN A 168 -5.17 28.37 1.83
CA ASN A 168 -3.90 27.68 2.04
C ASN A 168 -3.87 26.34 1.29
N GLU A 169 -3.21 26.35 0.12
CA GLU A 169 -3.05 25.16 -0.72
C GLU A 169 -2.35 23.98 -0.01
N VAL A 170 -1.49 24.25 0.98
CA VAL A 170 -0.82 23.19 1.76
C VAL A 170 -1.82 22.46 2.67
N LEU A 171 -2.85 23.15 3.15
CA LEU A 171 -3.86 22.58 4.03
C LEU A 171 -5.05 22.01 3.25
N SER A 172 -5.41 22.63 2.12
CA SER A 172 -6.50 22.21 1.25
C SER A 172 -6.01 22.14 -0.20
N SER A 173 -5.59 20.93 -0.61
CA SER A 173 -5.28 20.62 -2.00
C SER A 173 -6.35 19.68 -2.54
N PRO A 174 -7.42 20.19 -3.21
CA PRO A 174 -8.53 19.34 -3.66
C PRO A 174 -8.11 18.27 -4.68
N ASN A 175 -6.97 18.48 -5.34
CA ASN A 175 -6.43 17.59 -6.37
C ASN A 175 -5.39 16.60 -5.83
N LEU A 176 -5.04 16.69 -4.54
CA LEU A 176 -4.06 15.81 -3.91
C LEU A 176 -4.69 15.04 -2.77
N ARG A 177 -4.23 13.81 -2.55
CA ARG A 177 -4.68 12.98 -1.44
C ARG A 177 -3.51 12.21 -0.84
N CYS A 178 -3.41 12.28 0.49
CA CYS A 178 -2.44 11.51 1.25
C CYS A 178 -2.99 10.12 1.57
N TYR A 179 -2.30 9.10 1.10
CA TYR A 179 -2.53 7.69 1.39
C TYR A 179 -1.48 7.20 2.39
N ILE A 180 -1.91 6.36 3.31
CA ILE A 180 -1.09 5.76 4.35
C ILE A 180 -1.29 4.25 4.31
N THR A 181 -0.17 3.54 4.25
CA THR A 181 -0.16 2.07 4.16
C THR A 181 -0.77 1.41 5.38
N GLY A 182 -1.30 0.19 5.23
CA GLY A 182 -1.98 -0.52 6.33
C GLY A 182 -1.15 -0.76 7.60
N ARG A 183 0.18 -0.67 7.52
CA ARG A 183 1.09 -0.73 8.69
C ARG A 183 1.39 0.63 9.32
N PHE A 184 0.90 1.72 8.75
CA PHE A 184 1.18 3.10 9.17
C PHE A 184 2.68 3.45 9.18
N GLU A 185 3.44 2.87 8.24
CA GLU A 185 4.90 3.07 8.12
C GLU A 185 5.26 4.01 6.98
N ASN A 186 4.54 3.95 5.86
CA ASN A 186 4.78 4.77 4.68
C ASN A 186 3.54 5.58 4.31
N TRP A 187 3.77 6.78 3.77
CA TRP A 187 2.75 7.66 3.23
C TRP A 187 3.09 8.11 1.80
N PHE A 188 2.05 8.40 1.02
CA PHE A 188 2.14 8.79 -0.38
C PHE A 188 1.14 9.91 -0.67
N LEU A 189 1.60 11.00 -1.29
CA LEU A 189 0.76 12.07 -1.79
C LEU A 189 0.52 11.84 -3.29
N LEU A 190 -0.72 11.55 -3.64
CA LEU A 190 -1.12 11.22 -5.01
C LEU A 190 -1.93 12.36 -5.60
N ASP A 191 -1.80 12.58 -6.91
CA ASP A 191 -2.70 13.41 -7.68
C ASP A 191 -4.02 12.69 -8.04
N THR A 192 -4.89 13.37 -8.79
CA THR A 192 -6.17 12.83 -9.25
C THR A 192 -6.03 11.64 -10.20
N GLU A 193 -4.88 11.51 -10.87
CA GLU A 193 -4.55 10.41 -11.79
C GLU A 193 -3.81 9.27 -11.08
N LYS A 194 -3.60 9.38 -9.76
CA LYS A 194 -2.85 8.45 -8.91
C LYS A 194 -1.35 8.41 -9.19
N ASN A 195 -0.81 9.43 -9.83
CA ASN A 195 0.62 9.59 -9.90
C ASN A 195 1.12 10.07 -8.53
N VAL A 196 2.22 9.49 -8.07
CA VAL A 196 2.84 9.91 -6.81
C VAL A 196 3.58 11.22 -7.05
N VAL A 197 3.21 12.23 -6.29
CA VAL A 197 3.82 13.56 -6.28
C VAL A 197 4.89 13.65 -5.19
N GLU A 198 4.66 13.01 -4.06
CA GLU A 198 5.57 12.96 -2.93
C GLU A 198 5.35 11.69 -2.11
N GLN A 199 6.37 11.17 -1.44
CA GLN A 199 6.24 10.04 -0.53
C GLN A 199 7.23 10.13 0.63
N GLY A 200 7.04 9.27 1.62
CA GLY A 200 8.02 9.10 2.67
C GLY A 200 7.53 8.22 3.82
N ILE A 201 8.16 8.42 4.98
CA ILE A 201 7.99 7.59 6.16
C ILE A 201 7.08 8.29 7.16
N LEU A 202 6.11 7.53 7.68
CA LEU A 202 5.27 7.92 8.79
C LEU A 202 5.87 7.39 10.09
N LYS A 203 6.26 8.31 10.98
CA LYS A 203 6.75 7.94 12.30
C LYS A 203 5.69 8.19 13.36
N THR A 204 5.38 7.16 14.14
CA THR A 204 4.52 7.29 15.32
C THR A 204 5.36 7.55 16.56
N GLU A 205 4.96 8.55 17.34
CA GLU A 205 5.57 8.88 18.63
C GLU A 205 4.49 8.89 19.71
N ARG A 206 4.86 8.40 20.90
CA ARG A 206 3.99 8.51 22.08
C ARG A 206 4.00 9.96 22.55
N LYS A 207 2.81 10.46 22.88
CA LYS A 207 2.59 11.76 23.49
C LYS A 207 1.64 11.57 24.66
N ASP A 208 1.94 12.15 25.82
CA ASP A 208 1.07 12.03 26.98
C ASP A 208 -0.14 12.97 26.84
N TYR A 209 -1.26 12.63 27.49
CA TYR A 209 -2.52 13.34 27.24
C TYR A 209 -2.46 14.81 27.67
N GLU A 210 -1.72 15.12 28.73
CA GLU A 210 -1.54 16.47 29.23
C GLU A 210 -0.73 17.38 28.28
N ASP A 211 0.01 16.79 27.33
CA ASP A 211 0.81 17.53 26.35
C ASP A 211 0.01 17.98 25.13
N PHE A 212 -1.26 17.56 25.00
CA PHE A 212 -2.11 18.02 23.90
C PHE A 212 -2.57 19.46 24.14
N PRO A 213 -2.59 20.31 23.09
CA PRO A 213 -3.08 21.68 23.18
C PRO A 213 -4.47 21.80 23.78
N GLU A 214 -4.64 22.70 24.75
CA GLU A 214 -5.95 22.99 25.35
C GLU A 214 -6.96 23.52 24.32
N ALA A 215 -6.46 24.18 23.26
CA ALA A 215 -7.23 24.67 22.13
C ALA A 215 -8.08 23.58 21.46
N TYR A 216 -7.69 22.29 21.55
CA TYR A 216 -8.45 21.18 20.99
C TYR A 216 -9.85 21.02 21.62
N ARG A 217 -10.10 21.63 22.79
CA ARG A 217 -11.44 21.67 23.40
C ARG A 217 -12.46 22.44 22.56
N LEU A 218 -12.02 23.35 21.69
CA LEU A 218 -12.91 24.06 20.75
C LEU A 218 -13.41 23.13 19.64
N LEU A 219 -12.70 22.05 19.35
CA LEU A 219 -13.02 21.09 18.30
C LEU A 219 -12.87 19.65 18.80
N PRO A 220 -13.70 19.20 19.76
CA PRO A 220 -13.51 17.91 20.41
C PRO A 220 -13.65 16.75 19.42
N PRO A 221 -12.85 15.67 19.56
CA PRO A 221 -12.92 14.53 18.67
C PRO A 221 -14.28 13.84 18.78
N LYS A 222 -14.84 13.44 17.63
CA LYS A 222 -16.14 12.76 17.59
C LYS A 222 -15.97 11.28 17.94
N GLY A 223 -16.71 10.83 18.96
CA GLY A 223 -16.68 9.45 19.45
C GLY A 223 -15.90 9.30 20.76
N ASN A 224 -15.89 8.10 21.32
CA ASN A 224 -15.11 7.82 22.52
C ASN A 224 -13.64 7.70 22.14
N VAL A 225 -12.77 8.49 22.78
CA VAL A 225 -11.32 8.40 22.59
C VAL A 225 -10.82 7.10 23.21
N LEU A 226 -10.27 6.23 22.38
CA LEU A 226 -9.71 4.92 22.74
C LEU A 226 -8.18 4.97 22.89
N GLY A 227 -7.55 5.94 22.23
CA GLY A 227 -6.11 6.12 22.24
C GLY A 227 -5.69 7.42 21.57
N TYR A 228 -4.44 7.79 21.76
CA TYR A 228 -3.85 9.00 21.21
C TYR A 228 -2.36 8.79 20.95
N MET A 229 -1.82 9.50 19.96
CA MET A 229 -0.40 9.51 19.62
C MET A 229 -0.05 10.77 18.83
N GLN A 230 1.20 10.93 18.45
CA GLN A 230 1.63 11.92 17.47
C GLN A 230 2.20 11.23 16.24
N TRP A 231 1.88 11.74 15.06
CA TRP A 231 2.41 11.30 13.77
C TRP A 231 3.30 12.35 13.14
N LYS A 232 4.44 11.93 12.60
CA LYS A 232 5.37 12.77 11.84
C LYS A 232 5.52 12.23 10.43
N PHE A 233 5.18 13.07 9.45
CA PHE A 233 5.28 12.77 8.02
C PHE A 233 6.65 13.24 7.53
N ILE A 234 7.58 12.30 7.39
CA ILE A 234 8.96 12.56 7.00
C ILE A 234 9.08 12.33 5.50
N LYS A 235 9.49 13.35 4.74
CA LYS A 235 9.70 13.29 3.29
C LYS A 235 10.96 12.49 2.97
N GLU A 236 10.92 11.71 1.88
CA GLU A 236 12.06 10.90 1.44
C GLU A 236 13.27 11.72 0.96
N SER A 237 13.05 12.97 0.53
CA SER A 237 14.11 13.92 0.12
C SER A 237 15.10 14.32 1.24
N GLY A 238 15.01 13.71 2.43
CA GLY A 238 15.99 13.83 3.50
C GLY A 238 15.93 15.13 4.31
N SER A 239 15.01 16.05 3.98
CA SER A 239 14.83 17.29 4.75
C SER A 239 14.10 17.01 6.07
N LYS A 240 14.87 16.75 7.14
CA LYS A 240 14.36 16.66 8.52
C LYS A 240 13.69 17.94 9.00
N GLU A 241 13.94 19.07 8.34
CA GLU A 241 13.46 20.40 8.75
C GLU A 241 11.97 20.65 8.42
N ASN A 242 11.31 19.80 7.62
CA ASN A 242 9.93 20.04 7.16
C ASN A 242 8.97 18.87 7.40
N ALA A 243 9.18 18.06 8.44
CA ALA A 243 8.25 16.98 8.76
C ALA A 243 6.93 17.56 9.31
N THR A 244 5.83 17.39 8.57
CA THR A 244 4.50 17.79 9.04
C THR A 244 4.08 16.89 10.19
N GLN A 245 3.57 17.48 11.28
CA GLN A 245 3.18 16.74 12.47
C GLN A 245 1.69 16.86 12.72
N TYR A 246 1.08 15.77 13.16
CA TYR A 246 -0.32 15.71 13.56
C TYR A 246 -0.45 15.02 14.90
N ASP A 247 -1.24 15.60 15.79
CA ASP A 247 -1.69 14.92 17.00
C ASP A 247 -2.92 14.07 16.63
N VAL A 248 -2.89 12.77 16.91
CA VAL A 248 -3.87 11.81 16.41
C VAL A 248 -4.69 11.23 17.55
N PHE A 249 -6.01 11.31 17.43
CA PHE A 249 -6.96 10.64 18.33
C PHE A 249 -7.64 9.47 17.62
N ILE A 250 -7.60 8.29 18.25
CA ILE A 250 -8.32 7.09 17.82
C ILE A 250 -9.66 7.09 18.53
N CYS A 251 -10.75 7.17 17.77
CA CYS A 251 -12.09 7.19 18.32
C CYS A 251 -12.93 5.99 17.84
N GLY A 252 -13.67 5.37 18.76
CA GLY A 252 -14.67 4.36 18.38
C GLY A 252 -15.88 5.00 17.69
N LYS A 253 -16.42 4.37 16.63
CA LYS A 253 -17.73 4.76 16.09
C LYS A 253 -18.84 4.39 17.08
N ALA A 254 -19.88 5.23 17.17
CA ALA A 254 -21.05 4.93 17.99
C ALA A 254 -21.68 3.58 17.57
N VAL A 255 -21.90 2.71 18.56
CA VAL A 255 -22.28 1.30 18.40
C VAL A 255 -23.55 1.15 17.55
N SER A 256 -23.42 0.56 16.35
CA SER A 256 -24.52 -0.22 15.79
C SER A 256 -24.51 -1.59 16.47
N LYS A 257 -25.68 -2.18 16.75
CA LYS A 257 -25.85 -3.47 17.48
C LYS A 257 -25.25 -4.72 16.75
N SER A 258 -24.27 -4.55 15.88
CA SER A 258 -23.66 -5.61 15.08
C SER A 258 -22.39 -6.13 15.76
N PRO A 259 -22.12 -7.46 15.75
CA PRO A 259 -20.92 -8.07 16.33
C PRO A 259 -19.63 -7.84 15.50
N ALA A 260 -19.61 -6.86 14.59
CA ALA A 260 -18.42 -6.51 13.82
C ALA A 260 -17.35 -5.86 14.72
N PRO A 261 -16.05 -5.97 14.40
CA PRO A 261 -15.00 -5.24 15.10
C PRO A 261 -15.37 -3.76 15.19
N GLU A 262 -15.13 -3.13 16.34
CA GLU A 262 -15.39 -1.70 16.51
C GLU A 262 -14.64 -0.93 15.42
N SER A 263 -15.38 -0.40 14.44
CA SER A 263 -14.76 0.42 13.42
C SER A 263 -14.26 1.69 14.11
N VAL A 264 -12.96 1.95 14.03
CA VAL A 264 -12.35 3.16 14.55
C VAL A 264 -12.35 4.26 13.49
N VAL A 265 -12.19 5.50 13.95
CA VAL A 265 -11.92 6.68 13.12
C VAL A 265 -10.72 7.37 13.73
N LEU A 266 -9.77 7.79 12.88
CA LEU A 266 -8.64 8.59 13.32
C LEU A 266 -8.89 10.04 12.95
N TRP A 267 -8.65 10.91 13.92
CA TRP A 267 -8.73 12.36 13.76
C TRP A 267 -7.34 12.95 13.92
N LEU A 268 -6.87 13.67 12.91
CA LEU A 268 -5.53 14.26 12.86
C LEU A 268 -5.64 15.77 13.09
N TYR A 269 -5.09 16.24 14.20
CA TYR A 269 -5.16 17.61 14.65
C TYR A 269 -3.86 18.37 14.44
N GLN A 270 -4.00 19.67 14.16
CA GLN A 270 -2.91 20.63 14.27
C GLN A 270 -3.37 21.86 15.03
N ASP A 271 -2.51 22.35 15.91
CA ASP A 271 -2.65 23.65 16.54
C ASP A 271 -1.82 24.67 15.75
N LEU A 272 -2.51 25.60 15.08
CA LEU A 272 -1.92 26.66 14.27
C LEU A 272 -1.91 28.01 15.01
N THR A 273 -2.26 28.02 16.29
CA THR A 273 -2.42 29.25 17.08
C THR A 273 -1.18 30.14 17.02
N VAL A 274 0.01 29.59 17.27
CA VAL A 274 1.27 30.35 17.25
C VAL A 274 1.56 30.92 15.86
N TYR A 275 1.25 30.17 14.80
CA TYR A 275 1.42 30.64 13.42
C TYR A 275 0.53 31.87 13.16
N TYR A 276 -0.76 31.79 13.52
CA TYR A 276 -1.71 32.87 13.29
C TYR A 276 -1.52 34.06 14.24
N GLN A 277 -1.04 33.86 15.47
CA GLN A 277 -0.59 34.94 16.36
C GLN A 277 0.54 35.76 15.72
N ASN A 278 1.51 35.10 15.09
CA ASN A 278 2.62 35.78 14.43
C ASN A 278 2.19 36.47 13.12
N LYS A 279 1.28 35.85 12.38
CA LYS A 279 0.80 36.38 11.09
C LYS A 279 -0.20 37.53 11.25
N TYR A 280 -1.02 37.49 12.30
CA TYR A 280 -2.05 38.48 12.63
C TYR A 280 -1.91 38.97 14.07
N PRO A 281 -0.82 39.70 14.41
CA PRO A 281 -0.52 40.08 15.79
C PRO A 281 -1.56 41.02 16.40
N GLU A 282 -2.28 41.77 15.59
CA GLU A 282 -3.32 42.73 16.02
C GLU A 282 -4.69 42.08 16.27
N THR A 283 -4.85 40.80 15.93
CA THR A 283 -6.16 40.11 15.88
C THR A 283 -6.49 39.36 17.18
N ASN A 284 -5.66 39.49 18.23
CA ASN A 284 -5.85 38.85 19.54
C ASN A 284 -6.19 37.34 19.43
N VAL A 285 -5.40 36.62 18.63
CA VAL A 285 -5.62 35.20 18.34
C VAL A 285 -5.38 34.36 19.59
N LYS A 286 -6.42 33.70 20.10
CA LYS A 286 -6.34 32.79 21.26
C LYS A 286 -6.22 31.33 20.84
N ALA A 287 -6.89 30.94 19.76
CA ALA A 287 -6.82 29.58 19.24
C ALA A 287 -7.12 29.51 17.75
N VAL A 288 -6.35 28.70 17.02
CA VAL A 288 -6.67 28.25 15.66
C VAL A 288 -6.33 26.78 15.54
N VAL A 289 -7.34 25.93 15.39
CA VAL A 289 -7.18 24.47 15.34
C VAL A 289 -7.80 23.94 14.06
N ILE A 290 -7.11 23.01 13.41
CA ILE A 290 -7.65 22.23 12.30
C ILE A 290 -7.65 20.74 12.63
N CYS A 291 -8.58 20.00 12.01
CA CYS A 291 -8.75 18.57 12.22
C CYS A 291 -9.17 17.87 10.92
N TYR A 292 -8.37 16.89 10.50
CA TYR A 292 -8.68 16.03 9.38
C TYR A 292 -9.28 14.71 9.87
N LYS A 293 -10.16 14.15 9.04
CA LYS A 293 -10.66 12.79 9.21
C LYS A 293 -9.84 11.85 8.35
N MET A 294 -9.39 10.74 8.95
CA MET A 294 -8.83 9.64 8.19
C MET A 294 -9.89 8.56 7.94
N LYS A 295 -9.86 8.00 6.73
CA LYS A 295 -10.65 6.82 6.35
C LYS A 295 -9.72 5.61 6.32
N ILE A 296 -10.17 4.56 7.00
CA ILE A 296 -9.57 3.21 7.07
C ILE A 296 -10.60 2.25 6.50
#